data_AF-A0A3B0P2Q2-F1
#
_entry.id   AF-A0A3B0P2Q2-F1
#
_cell.length_a   1.000
_cell.length_b   1.000
_cell.length_c   1.000
_cell.angle_alpha   90.00
_cell.angle_beta   90.00
_cell.angle_gamma   90.00
#
_symmetry.space_group_name_H-M   'P 1'
#
loop_
_entity.id
_entity.type
_entity.pdbx_description
1 polymer ?
#
loop_
_entity_poly.entity_id
_entity_poly.type
_entity_poly.pdbx_seq_one_letter_code
_entity_poly.pdbx_strand_id
1 'polypeptide(L)' 'MTRGEVKLHGKDIKDLSPHKRDVSTIFQDYALFTHLNVENNIKYGLRLKRIKKENVPKSFEIKLKTQKEKW' A
#
# COMPACT_ATOMS: atom_id res chain seq x y z
N MET A 1 6.75 23.46 2.59
CA MET A 1 5.59 24.07 1.91
C MET A 1 5.34 25.44 2.51
N THR A 2 5.53 26.49 1.72
CA THR A 2 5.36 27.90 2.08
C THR A 2 3.87 28.26 1.98
N ARG A 3 3.13 28.02 3.08
CA ARG A 3 1.68 28.29 3.30
C ARG A 3 0.69 27.50 2.41
N GLY A 4 -0.38 27.01 3.04
CA GLY A 4 -1.40 26.13 2.45
C GLY A 4 -1.83 25.00 3.40
N GLU A 5 -3.00 24.40 3.15
CA GLU A 5 -3.55 23.22 3.83
C GLU A 5 -3.48 22.00 2.89
N VAL A 6 -3.21 20.81 3.43
CA VAL A 6 -3.24 19.56 2.64
C VAL A 6 -4.22 18.62 3.32
N LYS A 7 -5.40 18.42 2.75
CA LYS A 7 -6.46 17.60 3.35
C LYS A 7 -6.53 16.21 2.74
N LEU A 8 -6.61 15.19 3.60
CA LEU A 8 -6.91 13.80 3.25
C LEU A 8 -8.13 13.38 4.05
N HIS A 9 -9.19 12.90 3.39
CA HIS A 9 -10.47 12.58 4.02
C HIS A 9 -11.05 13.72 4.89
N GLY A 10 -10.86 14.98 4.46
CA GLY A 10 -11.28 16.17 5.20
C GLY A 10 -10.39 16.55 6.39
N LYS A 11 -9.38 15.75 6.73
CA LYS A 11 -8.42 16.04 7.81
C LYS A 11 -7.14 16.66 7.26
N ASP A 12 -6.67 17.74 7.86
CA ASP A 12 -5.37 18.32 7.49
C ASP A 12 -4.22 17.39 7.91
N ILE A 13 -3.37 17.06 6.94
CA ILE A 13 -2.22 16.15 7.09
C ILE A 13 -0.88 16.86 6.89
N LYS A 14 -0.89 18.17 6.68
CA LYS A 14 0.31 18.98 6.38
C LYS A 14 1.43 18.76 7.40
N ASP A 15 1.11 18.84 8.68
CA ASP A 15 2.08 18.73 9.78
C ASP A 15 2.28 17.30 10.27
N LEU A 16 1.59 16.32 9.67
CA LEU A 16 1.84 14.91 9.96
C LEU A 16 3.15 14.46 9.30
N SER A 17 4.01 13.83 10.11
CA SER A 17 5.17 13.08 9.61
C SER A 17 4.73 12.05 8.55
N PRO A 18 5.51 11.81 7.48
CA PRO A 18 5.12 10.93 6.38
C PRO A 18 4.57 9.56 6.82
N HIS A 19 5.17 8.93 7.84
CA HIS A 19 4.73 7.62 8.34
C HIS A 19 3.39 7.62 9.07
N LYS A 20 2.87 8.80 9.46
CA LYS A 20 1.57 8.96 10.12
C LYS A 20 0.45 9.33 9.14
N ARG A 21 0.79 9.54 7.86
CA ARG A 21 -0.19 9.82 6.81
C ARG A 21 -0.75 8.47 6.34
N ASP A 22 -2.07 8.34 6.34
CA ASP A 22 -2.75 7.13 5.86
C ASP A 22 -2.79 7.08 4.33
N VAL A 23 -1.61 7.13 3.71
CA VAL A 23 -1.40 7.08 2.27
C VAL A 23 -0.32 6.06 1.97
N SER A 24 -0.49 5.33 0.87
CA SER A 24 0.55 4.47 0.33
C SER A 24 1.15 5.16 -0.89
N THR A 25 2.46 5.39 -0.89
CA THR A 25 3.16 6.02 -2.02
C THR A 25 3.50 4.97 -3.06
N ILE A 26 3.04 5.17 -4.30
CA ILE A 26 3.47 4.41 -5.47
C ILE A 26 4.41 5.31 -6.27
N PHE A 27 5.60 4.83 -6.58
CA PHE A 27 6.57 5.56 -7.41
C PHE A 27 6.25 5.34 -8.89
N GLN A 28 6.50 6.38 -9.70
CA GLN A 28 6.23 6.37 -11.13
C GLN A 28 7.15 5.37 -11.88
N ASP A 29 8.38 5.21 -11.39
CA ASP A 29 9.19 4.03 -11.67
C ASP A 29 8.79 2.91 -10.70
N TYR A 30 8.29 1.80 -11.23
CA TYR A 30 7.85 0.66 -10.44
C TYR A 30 8.99 0.18 -9.52
N ALA A 31 8.92 0.52 -8.24
CA ALA A 31 9.85 0.07 -7.20
C ALA A 31 9.57 -1.39 -6.82
N LEU A 32 9.62 -2.29 -7.81
CA LEU A 32 9.49 -3.72 -7.61
C LEU A 32 10.78 -4.27 -7.01
N PHE A 33 10.63 -5.18 -6.07
CA PHE A 33 11.75 -5.99 -5.61
C PHE A 33 12.06 -7.01 -6.71
N THR A 34 13.15 -6.75 -7.44
CA THR A 34 13.60 -7.54 -8.61
C THR A 34 13.92 -9.00 -8.28
N HIS A 35 14.19 -9.30 -7.01
CA HIS A 35 14.44 -10.65 -6.50
C HIS A 35 13.18 -11.37 -6.00
N LEU A 36 12.00 -10.75 -6.11
CA LEU A 36 10.72 -11.33 -5.70
C LEU A 36 9.84 -11.59 -6.94
N ASN A 37 9.10 -12.71 -6.92
CA ASN A 37 8.02 -12.93 -7.89
C ASN A 37 6.85 -11.96 -7.65
N VAL A 38 5.89 -11.92 -8.58
CA VAL A 38 4.72 -11.01 -8.53
C VAL A 38 3.93 -11.17 -7.22
N GLU A 39 3.70 -12.41 -6.78
CA GLU A 39 2.95 -12.69 -5.55
C GLU A 39 3.68 -12.18 -4.30
N ASN A 40 5.01 -12.36 -4.26
CA ASN A 40 5.84 -11.93 -3.16
C ASN A 40 6.00 -10.40 -3.12
N ASN A 41 6.05 -9.73 -4.28
CA ASN A 41 6.00 -8.27 -4.37
C ASN A 41 4.69 -7.71 -3.77
N ILE A 42 3.55 -8.32 -4.11
CA ILE A 42 2.24 -7.92 -3.57
C ILE A 42 2.14 -8.21 -2.06
N LYS A 43 2.63 -9.37 -1.59
CA LYS A 43 2.62 -9.75 -0.17
C LYS A 43 3.58 -8.92 0.69
N TYR A 44 4.62 -8.34 0.12
CA TYR A 44 5.60 -7.53 0.86
C TYR A 44 4.94 -6.35 1.58
N GLY A 45 3.96 -5.69 0.93
CA GLY A 45 3.18 -4.60 1.54
C GLY A 45 2.38 -5.04 2.77
N LEU A 46 1.90 -6.28 2.81
CA LEU A 46 1.19 -6.83 3.97
C LEU A 46 2.14 -7.12 5.15
N ARG A 47 3.36 -7.60 4.86
CA ARG A 47 4.40 -7.84 5.87
C ARG A 47 4.82 -6.54 6.56
N LEU A 48 4.96 -5.45 5.80
CA LEU A 48 5.28 -4.12 6.35
C LEU A 48 4.20 -3.62 7.33
N LYS A 49 2.91 -3.92 7.06
CA LYS A 49 1.80 -3.60 7.97
C LYS A 49 1.70 -4.53 9.19
N ARG A 50 2.66 -5.45 9.38
CA ARG A 50 2.70 -6.44 10.48
C ARG A 50 1.42 -7.27 10.63
N ILE A 51 0.68 -7.46 9.53
CA ILE A 51 -0.52 -8.29 9.52
C ILE A 51 -0.05 -9.75 9.57
N LYS A 52 -0.42 -10.47 10.65
CA LYS A 52 -0.16 -11.91 10.75
C LYS A 52 -0.82 -12.65 9.59
N LYS A 53 -0.20 -13.73 9.12
CA LYS A 53 -0.71 -14.52 8.01
C LYS A 53 -2.16 -15.00 8.25
N GLU A 54 -2.49 -15.32 9.50
CA GLU A 54 -3.85 -15.71 9.93
C GLU A 54 -4.89 -14.59 9.77
N ASN A 55 -4.47 -13.33 9.82
CA ASN A 55 -5.34 -12.15 9.77
C ASN A 55 -5.44 -11.54 8.36
N VAL A 56 -4.82 -12.18 7.35
CA VAL A 56 -4.98 -11.75 5.97
C VAL A 56 -6.44 -12.02 5.57
N PRO A 57 -7.22 -10.99 5.21
CA PRO A 57 -8.63 -11.19 4.88
C PRO A 57 -8.78 -12.15 3.70
N LYS A 58 -9.72 -13.10 3.76
CA LYS A 58 -10.05 -13.98 2.60
C LYS A 58 -10.43 -13.19 1.34
N SER A 59 -10.97 -11.99 1.51
CA SER A 59 -11.24 -11.06 0.40
C SER A 59 -9.99 -10.66 -0.38
N PHE A 60 -8.81 -10.68 0.26
CA PHE A 60 -7.53 -10.44 -0.40
C PHE A 60 -7.19 -11.55 -1.39
N GLU A 61 -7.34 -12.82 -1.00
CA GLU A 61 -7.07 -13.96 -1.87
C GLU A 61 -8.01 -13.99 -3.09
N ILE A 62 -9.29 -13.69 -2.87
CA ILE A 62 -10.28 -13.58 -3.95
C ILE A 62 -9.88 -12.48 -4.93
N LYS A 63 -9.52 -11.29 -4.44
CA LYS A 63 -9.12 -10.15 -5.28
C LYS A 63 -7.87 -10.46 -6.10
N LEU A 64 -6.92 -11.18 -5.50
CA LEU A 64 -5.66 -11.58 -6.16
C LEU A 64 -5.92 -12.62 -7.26
N LYS A 65 -6.87 -13.54 -7.04
CA LYS A 65 -7.31 -14.51 -8.05
C LYS A 65 -8.01 -13.81 -9.22
N THR A 66 -8.92 -12.88 -8.95
CA THR A 66 -9.61 -12.11 -9.99
C THR A 66 -8.66 -11.23 -10.81
N GLN A 67 -7.62 -10.65 -10.19
CA GLN A 67 -6.62 -9.89 -10.94
C GLN A 67 -5.72 -10.77 -11.82
N LYS A 68 -5.42 -12.02 -11.41
CA LYS A 68 -4.69 -12.98 -12.25
C LYS A 68 -5.46 -13.41 -13.50
N GLU A 69 -6.79 -13.45 -13.44
CA GLU A 69 -7.65 -13.82 -14.58
C GLU A 69 -7.89 -12.66 -15.55
N LYS A 70 -7.68 -11.42 -15.09
CA LYS A 70 -7.90 -10.19 -15.88
C LYS A 70 -6.66 -9.76 -16.69
N TRP A 71 -5.52 -10.38 -16.45
CA TRP A 71 -4.25 -10.17 -17.16
C TRP A 71 -3.91 -11.43 -17.96
#